data_AF-A0A8S3FN11-F1
#
_entry.id   AF-A0A8S3FN11-F1
#
_cell.length_a   1.000
_cell.length_b   1.000
_cell.length_c   1.000
_cell.angle_alpha   90.00
_cell.angle_beta   90.00
_cell.angle_gamma   90.00
#
_symmetry.space_group_name_H-M   'P 1'
#
loop_
_entity.id
_entity.type
_entity.pdbx_description
1 polymer ?
#
loop_
_entity_poly.entity_id
_entity_poly.type
_entity_poly.pdbx_seq_one_letter_code
_entity_poly.pdbx_strand_id
1 'polypeptide(L)' 'MGDDMMSYNGGVALAMKGKECVAIACDKRYGVQNRTIATNFTKIFQYGDYCFVSFCGLATDVSLLVVLS' A
#
# COMPACT_ATOMS: atom_id res chain seq x y z
N MET A 1 -19.02 -6.87 -6.17
CA MET A 1 -17.75 -7.19 -5.49
C MET A 1 -16.76 -6.18 -6.03
N GLY A 2 -16.67 -5.02 -5.35
CA GLY A 2 -15.77 -3.91 -5.71
C GLY A 2 -15.88 -3.40 -7.16
N ASP A 3 -16.94 -2.66 -7.49
CA ASP A 3 -17.05 -1.95 -8.77
C ASP A 3 -16.42 -0.54 -8.69
N ASP A 4 -15.49 -0.33 -7.75
CA ASP A 4 -14.81 0.95 -7.50
C ASP A 4 -13.33 0.88 -7.91
N MET A 5 -12.82 1.99 -8.45
CA MET A 5 -11.44 2.08 -8.96
C MET A 5 -10.39 1.72 -7.90
N MET A 6 -10.64 2.00 -6.63
CA MET A 6 -9.73 1.70 -5.53
C MET A 6 -9.57 0.20 -5.27
N SER A 7 -10.52 -0.61 -5.71
CA SER A 7 -10.49 -2.06 -5.53
C SER A 7 -9.84 -2.81 -6.70
N TYR A 8 -9.50 -2.11 -7.80
CA TYR A 8 -8.97 -2.72 -9.03
C TYR A 8 -7.68 -3.52 -8.82
N ASN A 9 -6.71 -2.92 -8.12
CA ASN A 9 -5.50 -3.64 -7.69
C ASN A 9 -5.62 -4.22 -6.28
N GLY A 10 -6.62 -3.76 -5.52
CA GLY A 10 -6.86 -4.11 -4.14
C GLY A 10 -5.69 -3.73 -3.24
N GLY A 11 -5.51 -4.51 -2.18
CA GLY A 11 -4.50 -4.28 -1.17
C GLY A 11 -5.01 -3.49 0.02
N VAL A 12 -4.28 -3.60 1.12
CA VAL A 12 -4.61 -3.01 2.41
C VAL A 12 -3.33 -2.64 3.14
N ALA A 13 -3.38 -1.50 3.83
CA ALA A 13 -2.37 -1.10 4.79
C ALA A 13 -3.05 -0.80 6.12
N LEU A 14 -2.33 -1.09 7.20
CA LEU A 14 -2.75 -0.88 8.58
C LEU A 14 -1.61 -0.19 9.32
N ALA A 15 -1.95 0.85 10.08
CA ALA A 15 -1.05 1.48 11.03
C ALA A 15 -1.63 1.35 12.44
N MET A 16 -0.77 1.04 13.41
CA MET A 16 -1.13 0.91 14.82
C MET A 16 -0.14 1.68 15.68
N LYS A 17 -0.65 2.31 16.74
CA LYS A 17 0.14 3.05 17.73
C LYS A 17 0.21 2.27 19.04
N GLY A 18 1.43 2.03 19.52
CA GLY A 18 1.71 1.40 20.81
C GLY A 18 2.14 2.41 21.88
N LYS A 19 2.73 1.91 22.97
CA LYS A 19 3.42 2.74 23.96
C LYS A 19 4.82 3.05 23.42
N GLU A 20 5.06 4.33 23.10
CA GLU A 20 6.33 4.83 22.55
C GLU A 20 6.80 4.14 21.25
N CYS A 21 5.89 3.52 20.51
CA CYS A 21 6.19 2.89 19.22
C CYS A 21 5.01 2.98 18.25
N VAL A 22 5.31 2.82 16.97
CA VAL A 22 4.33 2.72 15.88
C VAL A 22 4.66 1.50 15.03
N ALA A 23 3.63 0.83 14.52
CA ALA A 23 3.76 -0.28 13.60
C ALA A 23 2.93 0.00 12.35
N ILE A 24 3.52 -0.28 11.18
CA ILE A 24 2.84 -0.20 9.88
C ILE A 24 3.01 -1.53 9.16
N ALA A 25 1.92 -2.04 8.60
CA ALA A 25 1.90 -3.31 7.89
C ALA A 25 1.03 -3.17 6.64
N CYS A 26 1.42 -3.85 5.57
CA CYS A 26 0.61 -3.95 4.37
C CYS A 26 0.65 -5.37 3.82
N ASP A 27 -0.35 -5.71 3.03
CA ASP A 27 -0.28 -6.91 2.21
C ASP A 27 0.74 -6.73 1.08
N LYS A 28 1.30 -7.85 0.60
CA LYS A 28 2.27 -7.84 -0.52
C LYS A 28 1.66 -8.26 -1.85
N ARG A 29 0.34 -8.44 -1.93
CA ARG A 29 -0.33 -8.86 -3.15
C ARG A 29 -0.43 -7.68 -4.11
N TYR A 30 -0.09 -7.93 -5.36
CA TYR A 30 -0.41 -7.09 -6.50
C TYR A 30 -1.41 -7.83 -7.37
N GLY A 31 -2.66 -7.38 -7.35
CA GLY A 31 -3.75 -7.94 -8.13
C GLY A 31 -4.12 -7.06 -9.32
N VAL A 32 -4.79 -7.65 -10.30
CA VAL A 32 -5.60 -6.97 -11.31
C VAL A 32 -6.93 -7.70 -11.33
N GLN A 33 -7.96 -7.08 -10.74
CA GLN A 33 -9.26 -7.69 -10.50
C GLN A 33 -9.11 -9.05 -9.77
N ASN A 34 -9.60 -10.12 -10.39
CA ASN A 34 -9.58 -11.47 -9.84
C ASN A 34 -8.26 -12.23 -10.09
N ARG A 35 -7.25 -11.58 -10.67
CA ARG A 35 -5.93 -12.19 -10.94
C ARG A 35 -4.88 -11.64 -10.00
N THR A 36 -4.08 -12.52 -9.39
CA THR A 36 -2.85 -12.13 -8.67
C THR A 36 -1.67 -12.17 -9.63
N ILE A 37 -0.93 -11.07 -9.75
CA ILE A 37 0.25 -10.94 -10.60
C ILE A 37 1.52 -11.20 -9.79
N ALA A 38 1.58 -10.69 -8.57
CA ALA A 38 2.75 -10.80 -7.70
C ALA A 38 2.38 -10.82 -6.21
N THR A 39 3.27 -11.34 -5.37
CA THR A 39 3.12 -11.45 -3.91
C THR A 39 4.26 -10.80 -3.14
N ASN A 40 5.03 -9.94 -3.80
CA ASN A 40 6.21 -9.25 -3.28
C ASN A 40 6.14 -7.72 -3.46
N PHE A 41 4.95 -7.15 -3.64
CA PHE A 41 4.77 -5.71 -3.86
C PHE A 41 4.58 -4.97 -2.53
N THR A 42 5.60 -4.24 -2.07
CA THR A 42 5.48 -3.40 -0.87
C THR A 42 4.70 -2.13 -1.17
N LYS A 43 3.83 -1.74 -0.22
CA LYS A 43 3.02 -0.53 -0.30
C LYS A 43 3.43 0.52 0.74
N ILE A 44 4.51 0.24 1.48
CA ILE A 44 5.06 1.08 2.54
C ILE A 44 6.38 1.66 2.05
N PHE A 45 6.54 2.97 2.19
CA PHE A 45 7.67 3.76 1.74
C PHE A 45 8.22 4.58 2.90
N GLN A 46 9.55 4.67 3.00
CA GLN A 46 10.22 5.43 4.05
C GLN A 46 10.49 6.86 3.56
N TYR A 47 10.09 7.84 4.36
CA TYR A 47 10.12 9.27 4.01
C TYR A 47 10.99 10.10 4.97
N GLY A 48 11.83 9.42 5.74
CA GLY A 48 12.73 9.96 6.76
C GLY A 48 13.09 8.89 7.79
N ASP A 49 13.84 9.25 8.83
CA ASP A 49 14.34 8.28 9.83
C ASP A 49 13.21 7.62 10.64
N TYR A 50 12.13 8.37 10.91
CA TYR A 50 11.00 7.94 11.74
C TYR A 50 9.64 8.13 11.08
N CYS A 51 9.61 8.35 9.75
CA CYS A 51 8.39 8.59 9.00
C CYS A 51 8.21 7.54 7.90
N PHE A 52 7.09 6.83 7.94
CA PHE A 52 6.69 5.85 6.93
C PHE A 52 5.29 6.18 6.43
N VAL A 53 5.11 6.10 5.12
CA VAL A 53 3.84 6.35 4.45
C VAL A 53 3.45 5.12 3.65
N SER A 54 2.16 4.78 3.65
CA SER A 54 1.64 3.72 2.81
C SER A 54 0.52 4.22 1.93
N PHE A 55 0.51 3.77 0.67
CA PHE A 55 -0.55 4.08 -0.29
C PHE A 55 -1.23 2.79 -0.74
N CYS A 56 -2.56 2.79 -0.73
CA CYS A 56 -3.39 1.69 -1.22
C CYS A 56 -4.38 2.24 -2.25
N GLY A 57 -4.80 1.39 -3.19
CA GLY A 57 -5.68 1.78 -4.29
C GLY A 57 -5.08 1.43 -5.64
N LEU A 58 -5.29 2.30 -6.62
CA LEU A 58 -4.80 2.09 -7.97
C LEU A 58 -3.26 2.15 -8.00
N ALA A 59 -2.63 1.09 -8.52
CA ALA A 59 -1.18 0.94 -8.46
C ALA A 59 -0.42 1.98 -9.29
N THR A 60 -1.04 2.52 -10.33
CA THR A 60 -0.47 3.63 -11.12
C THR A 60 -0.34 4.89 -10.30
N ASP A 61 -1.37 5.21 -9.50
CA ASP A 61 -1.39 6.41 -8.66
C ASP A 61 -0.41 6.27 -7.50
N VAL A 62 -0.35 5.08 -6.90
CA VAL A 62 0.67 4.74 -5.88
C VAL A 62 2.07 4.96 -6.44
N SER A 63 2.35 4.45 -7.65
CA SER A 63 3.67 4.59 -8.28
C SER A 63 4.00 6.04 -8.60
N LEU A 64 3.01 6.81 -9.06
CA LEU A 64 3.18 8.23 -9.35
C LEU A 64 3.47 9.04 -8.07
N LEU A 65 2.70 8.81 -7.01
CA LEU A 65 2.90 9.49 -5.73
C LEU A 65 4.29 9.20 -5.17
N VAL A 66 4.75 7.95 -5.24
CA VAL A 66 6.08 7.53 -4.77
C VAL A 66 7.22 8.18 -5.57
N VAL A 67 7.06 8.32 -6.89
CA VAL A 67 8.11 8.93 -7.72
C VAL A 67 8.19 10.45 -7.53
N LEU A 68 7.06 11.10 -7.22
CA LEU A 68 7.01 12.55 -6.97
C LEU A 68 7.42 12.94 -5.54
N SER A 69 7.60 11.95 -4.68
CA SER A 69 7.83 12.12 -3.26
C SER A 69 9.27 11.76 -2.92
#